data_AF-A0A9Q1B0E6-F1
#
_entry.id   AF-A0A9Q1B0E6-F1
#
_cell.length_a   1.000
_cell.length_b   1.000
_cell.length_c   1.000
_cell.angle_alpha   90.00
_cell.angle_beta   90.00
_cell.angle_gamma   90.00
#
_symmetry.space_group_name_H-M   'P 1'
#
loop_
_entity.id
_entity.type
_entity.pdbx_description
1 polymer ?
#
loop_
_entity_poly.entity_id
_entity_poly.type
_entity_poly.pdbx_seq_one_letter_code
_entity_poly.pdbx_strand_id
1 'polypeptide(L)'
;MGVGGPDFVSSRARRRWRHFRGFLGDATEAAKTLGHGAVLLRVATAPRPASLRPTDRPTDRLLFLPQPAGTRDAGDAMITSAAGIISLLDEEEPELKEFALHKLNAVVNDFWAEISESVDKIEILYEDVGFRSRAFAALVASKVFYHLGAFEESLNYALGAGNLFNVNDNSEYVETIIDQIPKMIKILSGEMAIELHLQFLIRNNNTDLMILKNTKDAVRNSVCHTATVIANSFMHCGTTTATTQKLSSISFLSLCRDNLEWLARATNWAKFTATASLGVIHKGHEKEALQLMATYLPKDTSPGSAYQEGGGLYALGLIHANHGGDIIDYLLNQLKNASNDIVRHGGSLGLGLAAMGTARQDVYDLLKTNLYQDDAVTGLVMLGSKNAQAIEDMVGYAQETQHEKILRGLAVGIALVMYGRMEEADALIESLCRDKDPILRRSGMYTVAMAYCGSGNNKAIRRLLHVAVSDVNDDVRRAAVESLGFILFRCRCSAVVLNLVAAFFAN
;
A
#
# COMPACT_ATOMS: atom_id res chain seq x y z
N MET A 1 -60.91 -22.09 -8.24
CA MET A 1 -60.94 -22.05 -6.76
C MET A 1 -59.80 -22.95 -6.28
N GLY A 2 -58.76 -22.54 -5.57
CA GLY A 2 -58.36 -21.27 -5.00
C GLY A 2 -56.86 -21.40 -4.67
N VAL A 3 -56.22 -20.25 -4.57
CA VAL A 3 -54.78 -20.05 -4.40
C VAL A 3 -54.32 -20.52 -3.02
N GLY A 4 -53.29 -21.38 -2.97
CA GLY A 4 -52.56 -21.72 -1.74
C GLY A 4 -51.14 -21.17 -1.82
N GLY A 5 -50.90 -20.00 -1.24
CA GLY A 5 -49.59 -19.34 -1.23
C GLY A 5 -48.56 -20.03 -0.31
N PRO A 6 -47.25 -19.74 -0.50
CA PRO A 6 -46.18 -20.37 0.26
C PRO A 6 -45.92 -19.59 1.55
N ASP A 7 -46.66 -19.90 2.61
CA ASP A 7 -46.44 -19.33 3.95
C ASP A 7 -45.79 -20.34 4.92
N PHE A 8 -44.81 -21.11 4.43
CA PHE A 8 -43.96 -21.98 5.25
C PHE A 8 -42.58 -21.34 5.50
N VAL A 9 -42.56 -20.16 6.12
CA VAL A 9 -41.35 -19.62 6.77
C VAL A 9 -41.70 -19.28 8.21
N SER A 10 -41.20 -20.09 9.14
CA SER A 10 -41.47 -19.95 10.57
C SER A 10 -41.15 -18.52 11.07
N SER A 11 -42.03 -17.99 11.91
CA SER A 11 -41.92 -16.64 12.48
C SER A 11 -40.62 -16.39 13.26
N ARG A 12 -39.94 -17.46 13.71
CA ARG A 12 -38.60 -17.41 14.31
C ARG A 12 -37.49 -17.06 13.30
N ALA A 13 -37.55 -17.59 12.08
CA ALA A 13 -36.59 -17.27 11.03
C ALA A 13 -36.71 -15.80 10.57
N ARG A 14 -37.94 -15.29 10.43
CA ARG A 14 -38.20 -13.86 10.09
C ARG A 14 -37.76 -12.88 11.20
N ARG A 15 -37.68 -13.31 12.47
CA ARG A 15 -37.15 -12.47 13.57
C ARG A 15 -35.62 -12.48 13.62
N ARG A 16 -34.97 -13.64 13.43
CA ARG A 16 -33.49 -13.73 13.30
C ARG A 16 -33.00 -12.93 12.08
N TRP A 17 -33.72 -12.99 10.96
CA TRP A 17 -33.40 -12.22 9.76
C TRP A 17 -33.53 -10.70 9.93
N ARG A 18 -34.48 -10.22 10.75
CA ARG A 18 -34.60 -8.77 11.01
C ARG A 18 -33.44 -8.22 11.86
N HIS A 19 -32.94 -8.98 12.83
CA HIS A 19 -31.73 -8.62 13.56
C HIS A 19 -30.46 -8.71 12.70
N PHE A 20 -30.36 -9.73 11.85
CA PHE A 20 -29.22 -9.87 10.93
C PHE A 20 -29.19 -8.76 9.86
N ARG A 21 -30.36 -8.29 9.39
CA ARG A 21 -30.49 -7.18 8.43
C ARG A 21 -30.13 -5.82 9.05
N GLY A 22 -30.40 -5.62 10.34
CA GLY A 22 -29.91 -4.46 11.09
C GLY A 22 -28.39 -4.47 11.21
N PHE A 23 -27.83 -5.62 11.59
CA PHE A 23 -26.37 -5.81 11.70
C PHE A 23 -25.63 -5.62 10.36
N LEU A 24 -26.22 -6.06 9.24
CA LEU A 24 -25.66 -5.80 7.90
C LEU A 24 -25.78 -4.34 7.47
N GLY A 25 -26.85 -3.65 7.87
CA GLY A 25 -27.07 -2.22 7.62
C GLY A 25 -25.99 -1.36 8.26
N ASP A 26 -25.68 -1.63 9.53
CA ASP A 26 -24.66 -0.91 10.28
C ASP A 26 -23.23 -1.25 9.78
N ALA A 27 -22.98 -2.50 9.38
CA ALA A 27 -21.73 -2.91 8.74
C ALA A 27 -21.53 -2.26 7.35
N THR A 28 -22.60 -2.03 6.58
CA THR A 28 -22.54 -1.29 5.32
C THR A 28 -22.28 0.20 5.49
N GLU A 29 -22.67 0.79 6.63
CA GLU A 29 -22.39 2.19 6.94
C GLU A 29 -20.92 2.37 7.39
N ALA A 30 -20.38 1.41 8.15
CA ALA A 30 -18.95 1.33 8.44
C ALA A 30 -18.07 1.03 7.19
N ALA A 31 -18.60 0.34 6.19
CA ALA A 31 -17.90 0.10 4.92
C ALA A 31 -17.91 1.35 3.99
N LYS A 32 -18.83 2.30 4.17
CA LYS A 32 -18.84 3.56 3.40
C LYS A 32 -17.69 4.49 3.80
N THR A 33 -17.30 4.51 5.07
CA THR A 33 -16.14 5.27 5.54
C THR A 33 -14.81 4.63 5.12
N LEU A 34 -14.73 3.29 5.04
CA LEU A 34 -13.59 2.57 4.47
C LEU A 34 -13.47 2.72 2.93
N GLY A 35 -14.59 2.97 2.24
CA GLY A 35 -14.64 3.16 0.79
C GLY A 35 -13.87 4.38 0.25
N HIS A 36 -13.56 5.36 1.10
CA HIS A 36 -12.67 6.47 0.73
C HIS A 36 -11.19 6.03 0.70
N GLY A 37 -10.81 4.97 1.43
CA GLY A 37 -9.46 4.40 1.39
C GLY A 37 -9.15 3.61 0.11
N ALA A 38 -10.16 3.16 -0.62
CA ALA A 38 -9.98 2.46 -1.90
C ALA A 38 -9.53 3.39 -3.05
N VAL A 39 -9.67 4.72 -2.87
CA VAL A 39 -9.15 5.72 -3.82
C VAL A 39 -7.62 5.85 -3.68
N LEU A 40 -7.06 5.66 -2.48
CA LEU A 40 -5.60 5.66 -2.27
C LEU A 40 -4.90 4.44 -2.90
N LEU A 41 -5.57 3.29 -2.98
CA LEU A 41 -5.02 2.08 -3.62
C LEU A 41 -4.85 2.23 -5.14
N ARG A 42 -5.55 3.21 -5.76
CA ARG A 42 -5.42 3.54 -7.19
C ARG A 42 -4.26 4.50 -7.48
N VAL A 43 -3.80 5.27 -6.49
CA VAL A 43 -2.65 6.17 -6.66
C VAL A 43 -1.32 5.42 -6.40
N ALA A 44 -1.34 4.40 -5.53
CA ALA A 44 -0.16 3.59 -5.22
C ALA A 44 0.21 2.53 -6.30
N THR A 45 -0.59 2.37 -7.36
CA THR A 45 -0.39 1.35 -8.40
C THR A 45 -0.06 1.91 -9.79
N ALA A 46 0.32 3.20 -9.87
CA ALA A 46 0.94 3.71 -11.08
C ALA A 46 2.32 3.06 -11.29
N PRO A 47 2.62 2.53 -12.49
CA PRO A 47 3.95 1.99 -12.77
C PRO A 47 4.97 3.13 -12.68
N ARG A 48 5.97 2.99 -11.79
CA ARG A 48 7.15 3.86 -11.82
C ARG A 48 7.80 3.74 -13.20
N PRO A 49 8.17 4.85 -13.87
CA PRO A 49 8.95 4.77 -15.10
C PRO A 49 10.30 4.08 -14.83
N ALA A 50 10.70 3.23 -15.76
CA ALA A 50 11.82 2.31 -15.66
C ALA A 50 13.14 2.99 -15.25
N SER A 51 13.91 2.28 -14.42
CA SER A 51 15.32 2.56 -14.18
C SER A 51 16.11 2.44 -15.48
N LEU A 52 16.67 3.54 -15.95
CA LEU A 52 17.64 3.56 -17.03
C LEU A 52 18.95 2.93 -16.52
N ARG A 53 19.28 1.72 -16.99
CA ARG A 53 20.63 1.16 -16.86
C ARG A 53 21.59 1.87 -17.82
N PRO A 54 22.88 2.02 -17.45
CA PRO A 54 23.87 2.73 -18.24
C PRO A 54 24.61 1.77 -19.18
N THR A 55 24.19 1.65 -20.44
CA THR A 55 25.03 1.07 -21.52
C THR A 55 24.56 1.57 -22.88
N ASP A 56 25.26 2.56 -23.45
CA ASP A 56 26.00 2.44 -24.71
C ASP A 56 26.40 3.83 -25.20
N ARG A 57 27.72 4.07 -25.20
CA ARG A 57 28.32 5.13 -25.99
C ARG A 57 28.13 4.79 -27.47
N PRO A 58 27.88 5.81 -28.31
CA PRO A 58 28.69 5.92 -29.51
C PRO A 58 29.34 7.31 -29.61
N THR A 59 30.59 7.23 -30.01
CA THR A 59 31.51 8.24 -30.51
C THR A 59 30.93 9.17 -31.59
N ASP A 60 31.55 10.35 -31.68
CA ASP A 60 31.73 11.17 -32.88
C ASP A 60 30.65 12.18 -33.32
N ARG A 61 30.79 13.43 -32.87
CA ARG A 61 31.34 14.57 -33.66
C ARG A 61 30.96 15.90 -33.01
N LEU A 62 31.85 16.37 -32.12
CA LEU A 62 31.92 17.78 -31.74
C LEU A 62 32.39 18.59 -32.95
N LEU A 63 31.43 19.26 -33.60
CA LEU A 63 31.73 20.41 -34.44
C LEU A 63 32.23 21.52 -33.52
N PHE A 64 33.53 21.77 -33.63
CA PHE A 64 34.20 22.99 -33.18
C PHE A 64 33.37 24.22 -33.53
N LEU A 65 32.86 24.90 -32.51
CA LEU A 65 32.65 26.35 -32.55
C LEU A 65 33.39 26.96 -31.34
N PRO A 66 34.12 28.05 -31.55
CA PRO A 66 35.13 28.51 -30.61
C PRO A 66 34.49 29.16 -29.38
N GLN A 67 35.01 28.84 -28.19
CA GLN A 67 34.78 29.64 -27.00
C GLN A 67 35.34 31.04 -27.21
N PRO A 68 34.59 32.13 -26.95
CA PRO A 68 35.22 33.40 -26.69
C PRO A 68 35.83 33.36 -25.29
N ALA A 69 37.14 33.59 -25.28
CA ALA A 69 37.96 33.83 -24.11
C ALA A 69 37.37 34.95 -23.23
N GLY A 70 37.70 34.90 -21.95
CA GLY A 70 37.22 35.82 -20.94
C GLY A 70 37.34 37.30 -21.36
N THR A 71 36.20 37.98 -21.32
CA THR A 71 36.14 39.43 -21.19
C THR A 71 35.93 39.74 -19.72
N ARG A 72 37.05 39.96 -19.02
CA ARG A 72 37.07 40.96 -17.95
C ARG A 72 36.81 42.32 -18.59
N ASP A 73 36.11 43.16 -17.84
CA ASP A 73 35.93 44.60 -18.04
C ASP A 73 34.93 45.06 -19.13
N ALA A 74 33.66 45.09 -18.74
CA ALA A 74 32.75 46.17 -19.11
C ALA A 74 32.04 46.63 -17.83
N GLY A 75 32.36 47.85 -17.39
CA GLY A 75 32.09 48.40 -16.06
C GLY A 75 30.80 47.96 -15.37
N ASP A 76 30.96 47.42 -14.16
CA ASP A 76 29.91 47.35 -13.15
C ASP A 76 29.43 48.77 -12.85
N ALA A 77 28.39 49.20 -13.57
CA ALA A 77 27.55 50.27 -13.09
C ALA A 77 26.98 49.79 -11.75
N MET A 78 27.36 50.47 -10.67
CA MET A 78 26.79 50.29 -9.33
C MET A 78 25.28 50.58 -9.45
N ILE A 79 24.50 49.54 -9.74
CA ILE A 79 23.06 49.66 -9.90
C ILE A 79 22.52 49.96 -8.50
N THR A 80 21.89 51.11 -8.32
CA THR A 80 21.36 51.56 -7.03
C THR A 80 19.92 51.11 -6.78
N SER A 81 19.22 50.60 -7.80
CA SER A 81 17.85 50.08 -7.71
C SER A 81 17.53 49.13 -8.88
N ALA A 82 16.72 48.10 -8.63
CA ALA A 82 16.23 47.15 -9.63
C ALA A 82 15.04 47.68 -10.46
N ALA A 83 14.49 48.86 -10.12
CA ALA A 83 13.29 49.42 -10.76
C ALA A 83 13.40 49.55 -12.29
N GLY A 84 14.58 49.93 -12.81
CA GLY A 84 14.81 50.03 -14.25
C GLY A 84 14.87 48.68 -14.97
N ILE A 85 15.15 47.59 -14.24
CA ILE A 85 15.13 46.22 -14.79
C ILE A 85 13.70 45.67 -14.72
N ILE A 86 12.95 46.01 -13.66
CA ILE A 86 11.54 45.65 -13.50
C ILE A 86 10.68 46.29 -14.59
N SER A 87 10.95 47.54 -14.97
CA SER A 87 10.21 48.20 -16.07
C SER A 87 10.41 47.53 -17.43
N LEU A 88 11.55 46.85 -17.64
CA LEU A 88 11.81 46.09 -18.88
C LEU A 88 10.95 44.83 -19.00
N LEU A 89 10.35 44.35 -17.90
CA LEU A 89 9.40 43.23 -17.92
C LEU A 89 8.02 43.63 -18.46
N ASP A 90 7.71 44.93 -18.45
CA ASP A 90 6.43 45.48 -18.96
C ASP A 90 6.43 45.67 -20.48
N GLU A 91 7.60 45.62 -21.12
CA GLU A 91 7.74 45.74 -22.57
C GLU A 91 7.15 44.51 -23.31
N GLU A 92 6.62 44.71 -24.52
CA GLU A 92 5.95 43.63 -25.27
C GLU A 92 6.93 42.63 -25.93
N GLU A 93 8.19 43.03 -26.15
CA GLU A 93 9.17 42.19 -26.86
C GLU A 93 9.70 41.04 -25.97
N PRO A 94 9.64 39.77 -26.44
CA PRO A 94 10.08 38.61 -25.65
C PRO A 94 11.60 38.57 -25.42
N GLU A 95 12.40 39.17 -26.30
CA GLU A 95 13.87 39.24 -26.18
C GLU A 95 14.30 40.18 -25.04
N LEU A 96 13.58 41.29 -24.85
CA LEU A 96 13.81 42.22 -23.73
C LEU A 96 13.49 41.56 -22.39
N LYS A 97 12.42 40.75 -22.32
CA LYS A 97 12.06 39.98 -21.12
C LYS A 97 13.13 38.97 -20.75
N GLU A 98 13.72 38.29 -21.73
CA GLU A 98 14.82 37.36 -21.49
C GLU A 98 16.07 38.06 -20.95
N PHE A 99 16.45 39.20 -21.54
CA PHE A 99 17.56 40.01 -21.04
C PHE A 99 17.31 40.53 -19.60
N ALA A 100 16.09 40.96 -19.31
CA ALA A 100 15.68 41.39 -17.97
C ALA A 100 15.81 40.25 -16.96
N LEU A 101 15.36 39.03 -17.29
CA LEU A 101 15.47 37.85 -16.42
C LEU A 101 16.92 37.43 -16.13
N HIS A 102 17.80 37.50 -17.14
CA HIS A 102 19.24 37.23 -16.93
C HIS A 102 19.88 38.23 -15.98
N LYS A 103 19.55 39.51 -16.12
CA LYS A 103 20.08 40.57 -15.27
C LYS A 103 19.51 40.50 -13.85
N LEU A 104 18.22 40.17 -13.71
CA LEU A 104 17.57 39.91 -12.41
C LEU A 104 18.24 38.77 -11.65
N ASN A 105 18.56 37.66 -12.31
CA ASN A 105 19.20 36.51 -11.66
C ASN A 105 20.55 36.86 -10.99
N ALA A 106 21.28 37.85 -11.52
CA ALA A 106 22.55 38.30 -10.93
C ALA A 106 22.35 39.21 -9.71
N VAL A 107 21.31 40.04 -9.70
CA VAL A 107 21.06 41.06 -8.68
C VAL A 107 20.07 40.64 -7.59
N VAL A 108 19.45 39.46 -7.72
CA VAL A 108 18.43 38.96 -6.79
C VAL A 108 18.90 38.90 -5.34
N ASN A 109 20.17 38.61 -5.07
CA ASN A 109 20.67 38.52 -3.69
C ASN A 109 20.73 39.88 -2.98
N ASP A 110 20.95 40.96 -3.73
CA ASP A 110 21.11 42.31 -3.18
C ASP A 110 19.79 43.10 -3.15
N PHE A 111 18.93 42.90 -4.16
CA PHE A 111 17.69 43.67 -4.36
C PHE A 111 16.41 42.84 -4.28
N TRP A 112 16.41 41.74 -3.51
CA TRP A 112 15.23 40.88 -3.35
C TRP A 112 13.99 41.62 -2.85
N ALA A 113 14.13 42.66 -2.03
CA ALA A 113 13.02 43.41 -1.46
C ALA A 113 12.27 44.28 -2.50
N GLU A 114 12.95 44.77 -3.53
CA GLU A 114 12.30 45.52 -4.63
C GLU A 114 11.68 44.56 -5.65
N ILE A 115 12.33 43.41 -5.87
CA ILE A 115 11.86 42.39 -6.82
C ILE A 115 10.62 41.67 -6.27
N SER A 116 10.52 41.48 -4.95
CA SER A 116 9.37 40.84 -4.31
C SER A 116 8.06 41.59 -4.52
N GLU A 117 8.08 42.93 -4.54
CA GLU A 117 6.90 43.76 -4.83
C GLU A 117 6.37 43.57 -6.25
N SER A 118 7.19 43.04 -7.16
CA SER A 118 6.85 42.82 -8.56
C SER A 118 6.88 41.34 -8.98
N VAL A 119 6.85 40.42 -8.01
CA VAL A 119 6.91 38.97 -8.26
C VAL A 119 5.75 38.47 -9.12
N ASP A 120 4.56 39.05 -8.96
CA ASP A 120 3.35 38.72 -9.74
C ASP A 120 3.60 38.76 -11.25
N LYS A 121 4.42 39.71 -11.72
CA LYS A 121 4.77 39.84 -13.14
C LYS A 121 5.61 38.65 -13.62
N ILE A 122 6.51 38.15 -12.78
CA ILE A 122 7.36 36.99 -13.06
C ILE A 122 6.50 35.71 -13.05
N GLU A 123 5.49 35.62 -12.19
CA GLU A 123 4.54 34.50 -12.17
C GLU A 123 3.71 34.45 -13.46
N ILE A 124 3.17 35.58 -13.91
CA ILE A 124 2.42 35.66 -15.18
C ILE A 124 3.29 35.20 -16.36
N LEU A 125 4.58 35.56 -16.36
CA LEU A 125 5.53 35.12 -17.39
C LEU A 125 5.86 33.63 -17.33
N TYR A 126 5.80 33.03 -16.14
CA TYR A 126 5.96 31.59 -15.97
C TYR A 126 4.71 30.82 -16.41
N GLU A 127 3.51 31.36 -16.17
CA GLU A 127 2.25 30.75 -16.59
C GLU A 127 2.05 30.76 -18.12
N ASP A 128 2.69 31.68 -18.84
CA ASP A 128 2.59 31.76 -20.30
C ASP A 128 3.30 30.59 -21.01
N VAL A 129 2.49 29.71 -21.60
CA VAL A 129 2.93 28.52 -22.35
C VAL A 129 3.67 28.89 -23.64
N GLY A 130 3.48 30.11 -24.17
CA GLY A 130 4.14 30.61 -25.37
C GLY A 130 5.56 31.12 -25.15
N PHE A 131 5.98 31.32 -23.90
CA PHE A 131 7.27 31.94 -23.58
C PHE A 131 8.42 30.92 -23.56
N ARG A 132 9.44 31.16 -24.38
CA ARG A 132 10.60 30.25 -24.54
C ARG A 132 11.43 30.12 -23.25
N SER A 133 11.57 31.19 -22.49
CA SER A 133 12.47 31.26 -21.33
C SER A 133 11.71 31.18 -20.00
N ARG A 134 10.57 30.46 -19.98
CA ARG A 134 9.75 30.20 -18.78
C ARG A 134 10.54 29.58 -17.62
N ALA A 135 11.50 28.72 -17.95
CA ALA A 135 12.33 28.04 -16.97
C ALA A 135 13.26 29.03 -16.23
N PHE A 136 13.65 30.12 -16.90
CA PHE A 136 14.46 31.18 -16.31
C PHE A 136 13.62 32.08 -15.39
N ALA A 137 12.38 32.39 -15.79
CA ALA A 137 11.43 33.09 -14.93
C ALA A 137 11.15 32.30 -13.64
N ALA A 138 10.96 30.99 -13.75
CA ALA A 138 10.79 30.09 -12.60
C ALA A 138 12.01 30.11 -11.65
N LEU A 139 13.23 30.13 -12.19
CA LEU A 139 14.44 30.20 -11.36
C LEU A 139 14.54 31.52 -10.58
N VAL A 140 14.24 32.64 -11.23
CA VAL A 140 14.28 33.96 -10.59
C VAL A 140 13.19 34.06 -9.51
N ALA A 141 11.95 33.65 -9.83
CA ALA A 141 10.84 33.60 -8.87
C ALA A 141 11.22 32.74 -7.65
N SER A 142 11.79 31.55 -7.88
CA SER A 142 12.19 30.64 -6.80
C SER A 142 13.21 31.26 -5.84
N LYS A 143 14.21 32.00 -6.35
CA LYS A 143 15.19 32.71 -5.51
C LYS A 143 14.59 33.89 -4.75
N VAL A 144 13.60 34.58 -5.32
CA VAL A 144 12.87 35.65 -4.63
C VAL A 144 12.08 35.04 -3.46
N PHE A 145 11.30 33.99 -3.70
CA PHE A 145 10.54 33.29 -2.65
C PHE A 145 11.43 32.69 -1.55
N TYR A 146 12.65 32.27 -1.89
CA TYR A 146 13.65 31.86 -0.91
C TYR A 146 13.98 32.98 0.08
N HIS A 147 14.25 34.20 -0.42
CA HIS A 147 14.56 35.36 0.44
C HIS A 147 13.34 35.86 1.22
N LEU A 148 12.11 35.68 0.72
CA LEU A 148 10.89 35.94 1.50
C LEU A 148 10.66 34.92 2.64
N GLY A 149 11.38 33.79 2.65
CA GLY A 149 11.15 32.68 3.58
C GLY A 149 9.97 31.78 3.21
N ALA A 150 9.39 31.94 2.02
CA ALA A 150 8.32 31.11 1.48
C ALA A 150 8.91 29.89 0.74
N PHE A 151 9.43 28.94 1.50
CA PHE A 151 10.18 27.81 0.95
C PHE A 151 9.36 26.83 0.09
N GLU A 152 8.04 26.71 0.33
CA GLU A 152 7.17 25.82 -0.46
C GLU A 152 6.96 26.33 -1.88
N GLU A 153 6.71 27.63 -2.03
CA GLU A 153 6.57 28.28 -3.34
C GLU A 153 7.91 28.30 -4.08
N SER A 154 8.99 28.60 -3.35
CA SER A 154 10.36 28.50 -3.87
C SER A 154 10.62 27.11 -4.46
N LEU A 155 10.28 26.02 -3.75
CA LEU A 155 10.45 24.66 -4.26
C LEU A 155 9.61 24.37 -5.52
N ASN A 156 8.35 24.82 -5.58
CA ASN A 156 7.50 24.62 -6.76
C ASN A 156 8.09 25.27 -8.02
N TYR A 157 8.58 26.51 -7.88
CA TYR A 157 9.22 27.23 -8.98
C TYR A 157 10.61 26.66 -9.34
N ALA A 158 11.36 26.17 -8.36
CA ALA A 158 12.63 25.46 -8.61
C ALA A 158 12.42 24.18 -9.43
N LEU A 159 11.37 23.41 -9.12
CA LEU A 159 10.97 22.24 -9.92
C LEU A 159 10.50 22.65 -11.33
N GLY A 160 9.81 23.80 -11.45
CA GLY A 160 9.40 24.40 -12.73
C GLY A 160 10.56 24.84 -13.63
N ALA A 161 11.71 25.20 -13.05
CA ALA A 161 12.93 25.56 -13.78
C ALA A 161 13.60 24.34 -14.45
N GLY A 162 13.27 23.12 -14.04
CA GLY A 162 13.73 21.88 -14.64
C GLY A 162 15.26 21.83 -14.78
N ASN A 163 15.75 21.88 -16.02
CA ASN A 163 17.17 21.71 -16.34
C ASN A 163 18.06 22.89 -15.91
N LEU A 164 17.48 24.06 -15.61
CA LEU A 164 18.23 25.24 -15.18
C LEU A 164 18.54 25.25 -13.68
N PHE A 165 17.83 24.44 -12.90
CA PHE A 165 18.14 24.24 -11.48
C PHE A 165 19.26 23.19 -11.35
N ASN A 166 20.48 23.65 -11.08
CA ASN A 166 21.63 22.77 -10.94
C ASN A 166 21.83 22.35 -9.48
N VAL A 167 21.66 21.05 -9.23
CA VAL A 167 21.81 20.45 -7.89
C VAL A 167 23.29 20.40 -7.45
N ASN A 168 24.24 20.52 -8.39
CA ASN A 168 25.67 20.47 -8.10
C ASN A 168 26.28 21.81 -7.67
N ASP A 169 25.50 22.89 -7.68
CA ASP A 169 25.98 24.21 -7.26
C ASP A 169 25.90 24.31 -5.73
N ASN A 170 27.06 24.46 -5.08
CA ASN A 170 27.18 24.64 -3.61
C ASN A 170 26.74 26.04 -3.16
N SER A 171 25.50 26.42 -3.43
CA SER A 171 24.92 27.66 -2.91
C SER A 171 24.00 27.38 -1.74
N GLU A 172 23.93 28.29 -0.76
CA GLU A 172 23.03 28.20 0.40
C GLU A 172 21.57 28.01 -0.03
N TYR A 173 21.18 28.60 -1.17
CA TYR A 173 19.88 28.43 -1.80
C TYR A 173 19.60 26.98 -2.25
N VAL A 174 20.57 26.32 -2.87
CA VAL A 174 20.40 24.92 -3.31
C VAL A 174 20.34 23.98 -2.11
N GLU A 175 21.19 24.18 -1.10
CA GLU A 175 21.19 23.37 0.13
C GLU A 175 19.84 23.48 0.88
N THR A 176 19.33 24.69 1.04
CA THR A 176 18.05 24.93 1.74
C THR A 176 16.82 24.42 0.98
N ILE A 177 16.82 24.47 -0.35
CA ILE A 177 15.78 23.84 -1.17
C ILE A 177 15.86 22.31 -1.07
N ILE A 178 17.07 21.76 -1.13
CA ILE A 178 17.28 20.31 -0.93
C ILE A 178 16.75 19.90 0.45
N ASP A 179 16.92 20.72 1.49
CA ASP A 179 16.39 20.47 2.83
C ASP A 179 14.85 20.50 2.91
N GLN A 180 14.14 21.07 1.94
CA GLN A 180 12.68 20.98 1.87
C GLN A 180 12.18 19.68 1.22
N ILE A 181 12.97 19.07 0.34
CA ILE A 181 12.62 17.81 -0.34
C ILE A 181 12.26 16.68 0.65
N PRO A 182 12.96 16.50 1.80
CA PRO A 182 12.56 15.55 2.84
C PRO A 182 11.11 15.68 3.31
N LYS A 183 10.54 16.90 3.36
CA LYS A 183 9.13 17.09 3.75
C LYS A 183 8.18 16.51 2.70
N MET A 184 8.47 16.73 1.42
CA MET A 184 7.70 16.11 0.33
C MET A 184 7.86 14.59 0.33
N ILE A 185 9.08 14.09 0.53
CA ILE A 185 9.34 12.65 0.66
C ILE A 185 8.52 12.07 1.81
N LYS A 186 8.42 12.76 2.96
CA LYS A 186 7.61 12.33 4.10
C LYS A 186 6.09 12.30 3.82
N ILE A 187 5.60 13.19 2.96
CA ILE A 187 4.19 13.18 2.53
C ILE A 187 3.96 12.02 1.56
N LEU A 188 4.86 11.85 0.58
CA LEU A 188 4.78 10.80 -0.43
C LEU A 188 5.02 9.40 0.14
N SER A 189 5.79 9.27 1.23
CA SER A 189 6.00 8.01 1.94
C SER A 189 4.74 7.53 2.66
N GLY A 190 3.76 8.42 2.90
CA GLY A 190 2.52 8.08 3.58
C GLY A 190 2.62 8.01 5.10
N GLU A 191 3.81 8.17 5.68
CA GLU A 191 4.05 8.13 7.14
C GLU A 191 3.15 9.12 7.89
N MET A 192 3.02 10.35 7.38
CA MET A 192 2.15 11.37 7.98
C MET A 192 0.67 10.96 7.97
N ALA A 193 0.21 10.31 6.89
CA ALA A 193 -1.17 9.86 6.79
C ALA A 193 -1.46 8.73 7.79
N ILE A 194 -0.50 7.81 7.97
CA ILE A 194 -0.59 6.74 8.97
C ILE A 194 -0.64 7.33 10.38
N GLU A 195 0.26 8.27 10.71
CA GLU A 195 0.32 8.90 12.03
C GLU A 195 -0.98 9.65 12.36
N LEU A 196 -1.53 10.42 11.41
CA LEU A 196 -2.80 11.12 11.60
C LEU A 196 -3.98 10.15 11.76
N HIS A 197 -4.04 9.09 10.95
CA HIS A 197 -5.07 8.06 11.09
C HIS A 197 -4.99 7.37 12.45
N LEU A 198 -3.77 7.09 12.90
CA LEU A 198 -3.52 6.49 14.19
C LEU A 198 -3.95 7.41 15.35
N GLN A 199 -3.59 8.69 15.30
CA GLN A 199 -4.04 9.68 16.28
C GLN A 199 -5.57 9.78 16.34
N PHE A 200 -6.23 9.69 15.18
CA PHE A 200 -7.68 9.65 15.11
C PHE A 200 -8.26 8.41 15.81
N LEU A 201 -7.74 7.21 15.51
CA LEU A 201 -8.20 5.95 16.10
C LEU A 201 -7.99 5.91 17.61
N ILE A 202 -6.85 6.40 18.10
CA ILE A 202 -6.55 6.46 19.53
C ILE A 202 -7.51 7.39 20.27
N ARG A 203 -7.82 8.56 19.69
CA ARG A 203 -8.71 9.55 20.31
C ARG A 203 -10.17 9.13 20.27
N ASN A 204 -10.60 8.48 19.19
CA ASN A 204 -12.01 8.14 18.94
C ASN A 204 -12.29 6.64 19.08
N ASN A 205 -11.88 6.05 20.20
CA ASN A 205 -12.21 4.65 20.47
C ASN A 205 -13.58 4.54 21.18
N ASN A 206 -14.59 4.06 20.44
CA ASN A 206 -15.95 3.84 20.93
C ASN A 206 -16.27 2.35 21.15
N THR A 207 -15.27 1.48 21.33
CA THR A 207 -15.50 0.04 21.57
C THR A 207 -16.04 -0.23 22.96
N ASP A 208 -17.07 -1.07 23.07
CA ASP A 208 -17.57 -1.55 24.37
C ASP A 208 -16.84 -2.82 24.82
N LEU A 209 -16.09 -2.71 25.91
CA LEU A 209 -15.33 -3.82 26.49
C LEU A 209 -16.23 -4.88 27.16
N MET A 210 -17.47 -4.54 27.53
CA MET A 210 -18.39 -5.50 28.16
C MET A 210 -18.82 -6.60 27.21
N ILE A 211 -18.96 -6.29 25.91
CA ILE A 211 -19.28 -7.29 24.88
C ILE A 211 -18.18 -8.34 24.82
N LEU A 212 -16.91 -7.91 24.89
CA LEU A 212 -15.76 -8.82 24.85
C LEU A 212 -15.69 -9.68 26.12
N LYS A 213 -15.95 -9.10 27.30
CA LYS A 213 -16.00 -9.86 28.56
C LYS A 213 -17.06 -10.96 28.53
N ASN A 214 -18.28 -10.61 28.13
CA ASN A 214 -19.37 -11.59 28.01
C ASN A 214 -19.05 -12.69 26.99
N THR A 215 -18.44 -12.33 25.86
CA THR A 215 -18.02 -13.29 24.83
C THR A 215 -16.92 -14.21 25.34
N LYS A 216 -15.95 -13.68 26.10
CA LYS A 216 -14.87 -14.46 26.69
C LYS A 216 -15.40 -15.46 27.73
N ASP A 217 -16.31 -15.03 28.60
CA ASP A 217 -16.86 -15.88 29.67
C ASP A 217 -17.73 -17.01 29.11
N ALA A 218 -18.36 -16.81 27.96
CA ALA A 218 -19.13 -17.83 27.25
C ALA A 218 -18.25 -18.91 26.58
N VAL A 219 -16.95 -18.66 26.40
CA VAL A 219 -16.08 -19.46 25.56
C VAL A 219 -15.23 -20.45 26.36
N ARG A 220 -15.33 -21.74 26.00
CA ARG A 220 -14.56 -22.84 26.62
C ARG A 220 -13.70 -23.66 25.64
N ASN A 221 -14.00 -23.62 24.33
CA ASN A 221 -13.32 -24.44 23.31
C ASN A 221 -12.15 -23.69 22.64
N SER A 222 -11.15 -24.44 22.14
CA SER A 222 -9.95 -23.89 21.48
C SER A 222 -10.24 -23.06 20.22
N VAL A 223 -11.20 -23.48 19.38
CA VAL A 223 -11.61 -22.72 18.19
C VAL A 223 -12.27 -21.40 18.60
N CYS A 224 -13.11 -21.45 19.64
CA CYS A 224 -13.77 -20.27 20.16
C CYS A 224 -12.76 -19.32 20.83
N HIS A 225 -11.71 -19.83 21.48
CA HIS A 225 -10.60 -19.01 21.99
C HIS A 225 -9.94 -18.22 20.85
N THR A 226 -9.59 -18.90 19.76
CA THR A 226 -9.01 -18.27 18.56
C THR A 226 -9.97 -17.23 17.96
N ALA A 227 -11.27 -17.54 17.89
CA ALA A 227 -12.28 -16.62 17.39
C ALA A 227 -12.41 -15.35 18.26
N THR A 228 -12.40 -15.49 19.58
CA THR A 228 -12.45 -14.35 20.52
C THR A 228 -11.20 -13.47 20.39
N VAL A 229 -10.02 -14.09 20.23
CA VAL A 229 -8.76 -13.35 20.02
C VAL A 229 -8.77 -12.58 18.69
N ILE A 230 -9.26 -13.19 17.60
CA ILE A 230 -9.39 -12.52 16.30
C ILE A 230 -10.41 -11.39 16.38
N ALA A 231 -11.58 -11.63 17.00
CA ALA A 231 -12.61 -10.60 17.18
C ALA A 231 -12.06 -9.39 17.93
N ASN A 232 -11.32 -9.64 19.02
CA ASN A 232 -10.63 -8.61 19.78
C ASN A 232 -9.64 -7.80 18.91
N SER A 233 -8.86 -8.49 18.07
CA SER A 233 -7.90 -7.84 17.17
C SER A 233 -8.56 -6.91 16.15
N PHE A 234 -9.74 -7.28 15.63
CA PHE A 234 -10.47 -6.44 14.69
C PHE A 234 -11.20 -5.28 15.37
N MET A 235 -11.74 -5.49 16.57
CA MET A 235 -12.36 -4.42 17.35
C MET A 235 -11.35 -3.32 17.72
N HIS A 236 -10.10 -3.70 17.95
CA HIS A 236 -9.02 -2.79 18.40
C HIS A 236 -7.94 -2.53 17.34
N CYS A 237 -8.27 -2.66 16.05
CA CYS A 237 -7.32 -2.44 14.97
C CYS A 237 -6.78 -1.00 14.98
N GLY A 238 -5.47 -0.83 15.17
CA GLY A 238 -4.82 0.48 15.22
C GLY A 238 -5.16 1.34 16.45
N THR A 239 -5.91 0.82 17.42
CA THR A 239 -6.14 1.50 18.70
C THR A 239 -5.08 1.03 19.67
N THR A 240 -3.95 1.74 19.82
CA THR A 240 -2.95 1.38 20.83
C THR A 240 -3.39 1.74 22.22
N THR A 241 -4.23 0.87 22.77
CA THR A 241 -4.49 0.79 24.19
C THR A 241 -3.25 0.30 24.97
N ALA A 242 -2.08 0.16 24.32
CA ALA A 242 -0.85 -0.38 24.88
C ALA A 242 0.24 0.66 25.22
N THR A 243 0.25 1.88 24.65
CA THR A 243 1.44 2.76 24.76
C THR A 243 1.25 4.13 25.42
N THR A 244 0.06 4.53 25.87
CA THR A 244 -0.01 5.69 26.78
C THR A 244 0.39 5.29 28.19
N GLN A 245 1.67 5.47 28.50
CA GLN A 245 2.31 5.44 29.83
C GLN A 245 1.75 6.52 30.81
N LYS A 246 0.56 7.07 30.53
CA LYS A 246 -0.14 8.08 31.33
C LYS A 246 -1.65 7.84 31.37
N LEU A 247 -2.05 6.58 31.56
CA LEU A 247 -3.36 6.22 32.12
C LEU A 247 -3.22 4.81 32.72
N SER A 248 -2.68 4.72 33.94
CA SER A 248 -2.38 3.47 34.63
C SER A 248 -3.61 2.66 35.06
N SER A 249 -4.75 2.75 34.36
CA SER A 249 -6.00 2.18 34.85
C SER A 249 -6.96 1.58 33.81
N ILE A 250 -6.78 1.75 32.49
CA ILE A 250 -7.88 1.44 31.54
C ILE A 250 -7.38 0.75 30.25
N SER A 251 -7.37 -0.60 30.28
CA SER A 251 -8.22 -1.45 29.41
C SER A 251 -7.67 -2.41 28.34
N PHE A 252 -6.36 -2.57 28.10
CA PHE A 252 -5.90 -3.72 27.27
C PHE A 252 -4.72 -4.48 27.87
N LEU A 253 -3.73 -3.77 28.42
CA LEU A 253 -2.69 -4.40 29.21
C LEU A 253 -3.25 -5.01 30.51
N SER A 254 -4.33 -4.49 31.09
CA SER A 254 -5.04 -5.16 32.21
C SER A 254 -5.73 -6.45 31.75
N LEU A 255 -6.34 -6.48 30.55
CA LEU A 255 -6.95 -7.73 30.07
C LEU A 255 -5.88 -8.80 29.77
N CYS A 256 -4.68 -8.44 29.32
CA CYS A 256 -3.58 -9.39 29.08
C CYS A 256 -2.67 -9.65 30.31
N ARG A 257 -2.55 -8.74 31.29
CA ARG A 257 -1.88 -9.01 32.58
C ARG A 257 -2.77 -9.84 33.50
N ASP A 258 -4.07 -9.56 33.54
CA ASP A 258 -5.03 -10.30 34.36
C ASP A 258 -5.46 -11.62 33.68
N ASN A 259 -5.23 -11.76 32.36
CA ASN A 259 -5.51 -13.00 31.61
C ASN A 259 -4.31 -13.54 30.83
N LEU A 260 -3.09 -13.27 31.30
CA LEU A 260 -1.89 -13.91 30.76
C LEU A 260 -2.03 -15.43 30.86
N GLU A 261 -2.67 -15.92 31.93
CA GLU A 261 -3.08 -17.31 32.08
C GLU A 261 -4.02 -17.78 30.96
N TRP A 262 -5.02 -16.98 30.57
CA TRP A 262 -5.95 -17.33 29.49
C TRP A 262 -5.28 -17.33 28.11
N LEU A 263 -4.31 -16.44 27.88
CA LEU A 263 -3.52 -16.45 26.65
C LEU A 263 -2.52 -17.61 26.64
N ALA A 264 -1.93 -17.94 27.80
CA ALA A 264 -1.04 -19.07 27.99
C ALA A 264 -1.74 -20.43 27.82
N ARG A 265 -3.07 -20.49 28.01
CA ARG A 265 -3.90 -21.67 27.71
C ARG A 265 -4.00 -21.99 26.22
N ALA A 266 -3.70 -21.04 25.33
CA ALA A 266 -3.62 -21.31 23.90
C ALA A 266 -2.50 -22.33 23.63
N THR A 267 -2.67 -23.21 22.65
CA THR A 267 -1.65 -24.19 22.26
C THR A 267 -1.37 -24.11 20.76
N ASN A 268 -0.13 -24.38 20.35
CA ASN A 268 0.31 -24.45 18.95
C ASN A 268 -0.13 -23.23 18.10
N TRP A 269 -0.93 -23.45 17.05
CA TRP A 269 -1.43 -22.41 16.14
C TRP A 269 -2.33 -21.34 16.79
N ALA A 270 -2.98 -21.66 17.91
CA ALA A 270 -3.70 -20.65 18.68
C ALA A 270 -2.74 -19.65 19.35
N LYS A 271 -1.55 -20.10 19.79
CA LYS A 271 -0.48 -19.20 20.27
C LYS A 271 0.05 -18.34 19.13
N PHE A 272 0.31 -18.94 17.96
CA PHE A 272 0.73 -18.19 16.76
C PHE A 272 -0.27 -17.08 16.42
N THR A 273 -1.57 -17.40 16.39
CA THR A 273 -2.63 -16.44 16.08
C THR A 273 -2.76 -15.37 17.16
N ALA A 274 -2.58 -15.73 18.44
CA ALA A 274 -2.59 -14.76 19.54
C ALA A 274 -1.44 -13.77 19.44
N THR A 275 -0.23 -14.21 19.11
CA THR A 275 0.90 -13.29 18.89
C THR A 275 0.70 -12.45 17.62
N ALA A 276 0.19 -13.05 16.53
CA ALA A 276 -0.13 -12.33 15.29
C ALA A 276 -1.18 -11.22 15.50
N SER A 277 -2.17 -11.48 16.35
CA SER A 277 -3.26 -10.53 16.67
C SER A 277 -2.75 -9.22 17.27
N LEU A 278 -1.60 -9.27 17.96
CA LEU A 278 -0.94 -8.09 18.51
C LEU A 278 -0.49 -7.13 17.40
N GLY A 279 -0.07 -7.65 16.25
CA GLY A 279 0.32 -6.84 15.10
C GLY A 279 -0.84 -6.06 14.47
N VAL A 280 -2.06 -6.61 14.49
CA VAL A 280 -3.27 -5.92 13.99
C VAL A 280 -3.66 -4.76 14.92
N ILE A 281 -3.55 -4.98 16.23
CA ILE A 281 -3.86 -3.96 17.23
C ILE A 281 -2.87 -2.80 17.14
N HIS A 282 -1.58 -3.10 16.91
CA HIS A 282 -0.51 -2.13 16.80
C HIS A 282 -0.26 -1.66 15.36
N LYS A 283 -1.20 -1.88 14.44
CA LYS A 283 -1.06 -1.48 13.05
C LYS A 283 -0.82 0.03 12.95
N GLY A 284 0.25 0.43 12.26
CA GLY A 284 0.65 1.82 12.08
C GLY A 284 1.65 2.37 13.12
N HIS A 285 2.06 1.58 14.11
CA HIS A 285 3.09 2.00 15.08
C HIS A 285 4.51 1.76 14.57
N GLU A 286 4.97 2.58 13.65
CA GLU A 286 6.23 2.27 12.97
C GLU A 286 7.47 2.41 13.88
N LYS A 287 7.47 3.39 14.79
CA LYS A 287 8.64 3.68 15.64
C LYS A 287 8.78 2.76 16.86
N GLU A 288 7.65 2.34 17.43
CA GLU A 288 7.62 1.60 18.71
C GLU A 288 7.40 0.10 18.51
N ALA A 289 7.05 -0.36 17.30
CA ALA A 289 6.72 -1.75 17.03
C ALA A 289 7.84 -2.72 17.42
N LEU A 290 9.10 -2.39 17.10
CA LEU A 290 10.22 -3.27 17.41
C LEU A 290 10.41 -3.43 18.92
N GLN A 291 10.23 -2.35 19.69
CA GLN A 291 10.34 -2.38 21.15
C GLN A 291 9.21 -3.18 21.80
N LEU A 292 7.97 -3.02 21.31
CA LEU A 292 6.80 -3.74 21.81
C LEU A 292 6.88 -5.24 21.50
N MET A 293 7.30 -5.57 20.28
CA MET A 293 7.42 -6.94 19.80
C MET A 293 8.71 -7.63 20.24
N ALA A 294 9.69 -6.90 20.80
CA ALA A 294 10.97 -7.44 21.25
C ALA A 294 10.85 -8.60 22.26
N THR A 295 9.71 -8.74 22.95
CA THR A 295 9.45 -9.86 23.87
C THR A 295 8.96 -11.13 23.17
N TYR A 296 8.43 -11.00 21.96
CA TYR A 296 7.87 -12.08 21.14
C TYR A 296 8.74 -12.43 19.93
N LEU A 297 9.74 -11.61 19.62
CA LEU A 297 10.71 -11.85 18.56
C LEU A 297 11.76 -12.88 19.00
N PRO A 298 12.30 -13.67 18.06
CA PRO A 298 13.38 -14.62 18.35
C PRO A 298 14.59 -13.89 18.94
N LYS A 299 15.02 -14.31 20.13
CA LYS A 299 16.22 -13.85 20.82
C LYS A 299 16.98 -15.07 21.34
N ASP A 300 18.30 -15.01 21.33
CA ASP A 300 19.17 -16.11 21.78
C ASP A 300 18.97 -16.53 23.25
N THR A 301 18.22 -15.74 24.04
CA THR A 301 18.17 -15.85 25.51
C THR A 301 16.89 -16.45 26.09
N SER A 302 15.89 -16.82 25.28
CA SER A 302 14.65 -17.42 25.82
C SER A 302 14.09 -18.51 24.90
N PRO A 303 13.81 -19.72 25.42
CA PRO A 303 13.09 -20.74 24.66
C PRO A 303 11.61 -20.37 24.62
N GLY A 304 11.27 -19.37 23.80
CA GLY A 304 9.90 -19.14 23.39
C GLY A 304 9.39 -20.36 22.62
N SER A 305 8.08 -20.58 22.62
CA SER A 305 7.52 -21.56 21.68
C SER A 305 7.76 -21.06 20.25
N ALA A 306 8.23 -21.90 19.34
CA ALA A 306 8.46 -21.52 17.93
C ALA A 306 7.22 -20.86 17.26
N TYR A 307 6.02 -21.20 17.72
CA TYR A 307 4.76 -20.58 17.29
C TYR A 307 4.63 -19.12 17.71
N GLN A 308 5.13 -18.75 18.88
CA GLN A 308 5.15 -17.38 19.36
C GLN A 308 6.16 -16.55 18.57
N GLU A 309 7.36 -17.09 18.33
CA GLU A 309 8.40 -16.42 17.54
C GLU A 309 7.97 -16.20 16.09
N GLY A 310 7.43 -17.24 15.44
CA GLY A 310 6.86 -17.13 14.10
C GLY A 310 5.68 -16.15 14.06
N GLY A 311 4.80 -16.18 15.06
CA GLY A 311 3.68 -15.23 15.17
C GLY A 311 4.15 -13.80 15.39
N GLY A 312 5.29 -13.60 16.07
CA GLY A 312 5.93 -12.31 16.26
C GLY A 312 6.45 -11.70 14.97
N LEU A 313 7.13 -12.50 14.13
CA LEU A 313 7.57 -12.06 12.79
C LEU A 313 6.38 -11.72 11.88
N TYR A 314 5.31 -12.52 11.94
CA TYR A 314 4.10 -12.23 11.17
C TYR A 314 3.40 -10.95 11.64
N ALA A 315 3.30 -10.72 12.95
CA ALA A 315 2.79 -9.48 13.52
C ALA A 315 3.61 -8.26 13.09
N LEU A 316 4.95 -8.38 13.03
CA LEU A 316 5.81 -7.29 12.55
C LEU A 316 5.49 -6.92 11.09
N GLY A 317 5.29 -7.92 10.23
CA GLY A 317 4.85 -7.69 8.85
C GLY A 317 3.45 -7.07 8.73
N LEU A 318 2.53 -7.41 9.64
CA LEU A 318 1.18 -6.81 9.67
C LEU A 318 1.20 -5.33 10.08
N ILE A 319 2.10 -4.95 10.99
CA ILE A 319 2.27 -3.55 11.40
C ILE A 319 2.79 -2.72 10.22
N HIS A 320 3.78 -3.25 9.50
CA HIS A 320 4.49 -2.57 8.42
C HIS A 320 4.01 -2.95 7.02
N ALA A 321 2.75 -3.36 6.89
CA ALA A 321 2.18 -3.70 5.59
C ALA A 321 2.29 -2.52 4.62
N ASN A 322 2.87 -2.77 3.43
CA ASN A 322 3.19 -1.78 2.38
C ASN A 322 4.22 -0.69 2.74
N HIS A 323 4.71 -0.63 3.99
CA HIS A 323 5.68 0.38 4.47
C HIS A 323 6.95 -0.28 5.03
N GLY A 324 7.30 -1.44 4.47
CA GLY A 324 8.47 -2.21 4.88
C GLY A 324 9.75 -1.64 4.30
N GLY A 325 10.27 -0.52 4.83
CA GLY A 325 11.64 -0.09 4.53
C GLY A 325 12.65 -1.02 5.21
N ASP A 326 13.24 -0.54 6.30
CA ASP A 326 14.26 -1.24 7.09
C ASP A 326 13.82 -2.63 7.58
N ILE A 327 12.51 -2.85 7.71
CA ILE A 327 11.94 -4.09 8.24
C ILE A 327 11.95 -5.21 7.21
N ILE A 328 11.93 -4.91 5.92
CA ILE A 328 12.16 -5.93 4.90
C ILE A 328 13.54 -6.55 5.12
N ASP A 329 14.57 -5.74 5.33
CA ASP A 329 15.93 -6.23 5.50
C ASP A 329 16.10 -6.99 6.83
N TYR A 330 15.45 -6.52 7.90
CA TYR A 330 15.38 -7.26 9.17
C TYR A 330 14.73 -8.63 8.98
N LEU A 331 13.53 -8.69 8.38
CA LEU A 331 12.81 -9.95 8.15
C LEU A 331 13.61 -10.87 7.21
N LEU A 332 14.22 -10.34 6.16
CA LEU A 332 15.04 -11.08 5.21
C LEU A 332 16.22 -11.76 5.92
N ASN A 333 16.91 -11.05 6.83
CA ASN A 333 17.98 -11.61 7.64
C ASN A 333 17.47 -12.68 8.61
N GLN A 334 16.30 -12.48 9.24
CA GLN A 334 15.68 -13.48 10.11
C GLN A 334 15.28 -14.74 9.35
N LEU A 335 14.75 -14.63 8.13
CA LEU A 335 14.42 -15.81 7.30
C LEU A 335 15.66 -16.60 6.87
N LYS A 336 16.75 -15.92 6.48
CA LYS A 336 18.00 -16.57 6.10
C LYS A 336 18.59 -17.40 7.25
N ASN A 337 18.45 -16.92 8.48
CA ASN A 337 19.00 -17.58 9.67
C ASN A 337 18.02 -18.59 10.31
N ALA A 338 16.75 -18.59 9.91
CA ALA A 338 15.74 -19.43 10.51
C ALA A 338 15.94 -20.92 10.15
N SER A 339 16.03 -21.76 11.18
CA SER A 339 16.07 -23.23 11.05
C SER A 339 14.69 -23.89 11.20
N ASN A 340 13.78 -23.25 11.93
CA ASN A 340 12.45 -23.80 12.23
C ASN A 340 11.41 -23.41 11.16
N ASP A 341 10.68 -24.41 10.63
CA ASP A 341 9.65 -24.21 9.59
C ASP A 341 8.52 -23.26 10.06
N ILE A 342 8.16 -23.28 11.34
CA ILE A 342 7.12 -22.39 11.91
C ILE A 342 7.57 -20.92 11.87
N VAL A 343 8.85 -20.67 12.13
CA VAL A 343 9.45 -19.32 12.09
C VAL A 343 9.59 -18.88 10.63
N ARG A 344 10.01 -19.77 9.73
CA ARG A 344 10.02 -19.51 8.29
C ARG A 344 8.64 -19.20 7.74
N HIS A 345 7.61 -19.90 8.22
CA HIS A 345 6.22 -19.66 7.82
C HIS A 345 5.74 -18.26 8.23
N GLY A 346 5.90 -17.90 9.52
CA GLY A 346 5.52 -16.57 10.02
C GLY A 346 6.36 -15.44 9.41
N GLY A 347 7.65 -15.69 9.22
CA GLY A 347 8.56 -14.80 8.54
C GLY A 347 8.18 -14.58 7.07
N SER A 348 7.90 -15.64 6.31
CA SER A 348 7.56 -15.54 4.88
C SER A 348 6.24 -14.79 4.67
N LEU A 349 5.26 -15.01 5.55
CA LEU A 349 4.02 -14.23 5.56
C LEU A 349 4.28 -12.76 5.91
N GLY A 350 5.08 -12.48 6.95
CA GLY A 350 5.40 -11.12 7.36
C GLY A 350 6.19 -10.35 6.30
N LEU A 351 7.19 -11.01 5.70
CA LEU A 351 8.03 -10.46 4.63
C LEU A 351 7.19 -10.20 3.37
N GLY A 352 6.29 -11.12 3.01
CA GLY A 352 5.36 -10.95 1.89
C GLY A 352 4.42 -9.75 2.06
N LEU A 353 3.96 -9.46 3.29
CA LEU A 353 3.14 -8.29 3.61
C LEU A 353 3.94 -6.99 3.61
N ALA A 354 5.17 -7.02 4.14
CA ALA A 354 6.05 -5.85 4.17
C ALA A 354 6.51 -5.45 2.74
N ALA A 355 6.78 -6.45 1.89
CA ALA A 355 7.24 -6.28 0.52
C ALA A 355 6.13 -6.33 -0.55
N MET A 356 4.86 -6.20 -0.14
CA MET A 356 3.71 -6.34 -1.03
C MET A 356 3.74 -5.32 -2.17
N GLY A 357 3.64 -5.80 -3.42
CA GLY A 357 3.61 -4.94 -4.62
C GLY A 357 4.93 -4.23 -4.96
N THR A 358 6.03 -4.52 -4.27
CA THR A 358 7.34 -3.91 -4.54
C THR A 358 8.06 -4.52 -5.74
N ALA A 359 7.67 -5.74 -6.15
CA ALA A 359 8.33 -6.52 -7.21
C ALA A 359 9.85 -6.67 -7.04
N ARG A 360 10.34 -6.69 -5.78
CA ARG A 360 11.76 -6.92 -5.47
C ARG A 360 12.14 -8.37 -5.75
N GLN A 361 13.14 -8.55 -6.62
CA GLN A 361 13.63 -9.88 -7.00
C GLN A 361 14.33 -10.59 -5.83
N ASP A 362 15.15 -9.89 -5.03
CA ASP A 362 15.89 -10.50 -3.91
C ASP A 362 14.98 -11.22 -2.91
N VAL A 363 13.82 -10.60 -2.62
CA VAL A 363 12.81 -11.16 -1.72
C VAL A 363 12.12 -12.35 -2.38
N TYR A 364 11.82 -12.25 -3.67
CA TYR A 364 11.19 -13.34 -4.42
C TYR A 364 12.10 -14.58 -4.50
N ASP A 365 13.40 -14.41 -4.77
CA ASP A 365 14.35 -15.51 -4.88
C ASP A 365 14.54 -16.25 -3.54
N LEU A 366 14.54 -15.51 -2.42
CA LEU A 366 14.57 -16.11 -1.09
C LEU A 366 13.29 -16.91 -0.81
N LEU A 367 12.11 -16.34 -1.11
CA LEU A 367 10.83 -17.04 -0.95
C LEU A 367 10.71 -18.25 -1.89
N LYS A 368 11.27 -18.18 -3.09
CA LYS A 368 11.37 -19.30 -4.04
C LYS A 368 12.24 -20.42 -3.48
N THR A 369 13.35 -20.09 -2.82
CA THR A 369 14.20 -21.09 -2.15
C THR A 369 13.44 -21.80 -1.03
N ASN A 370 12.67 -21.06 -0.22
CA ASN A 370 11.82 -21.65 0.82
C ASN A 370 10.69 -22.50 0.24
N LEU A 371 10.13 -22.08 -0.90
CA LEU A 371 9.10 -22.84 -1.62
C LEU A 371 9.63 -24.22 -2.04
N TYR A 372 10.86 -24.30 -2.56
CA TYR A 372 11.49 -25.58 -2.90
C TYR A 372 11.84 -26.44 -1.67
N GLN A 373 11.89 -25.85 -0.48
CA GLN A 373 12.03 -26.57 0.79
C GLN A 373 10.67 -26.98 1.39
N ASP A 374 9.61 -26.95 0.58
CA ASP A 374 8.23 -27.28 0.94
C ASP A 374 7.56 -26.32 1.96
N ASP A 375 8.08 -25.09 2.11
CA ASP A 375 7.49 -24.03 2.93
C ASP A 375 6.78 -22.95 2.09
N ALA A 376 5.56 -22.56 2.48
CA ALA A 376 4.71 -21.69 1.67
C ALA A 376 4.90 -20.18 1.94
N VAL A 377 5.00 -19.37 0.85
CA VAL A 377 4.23 -18.13 0.50
C VAL A 377 5.01 -17.31 -0.54
N THR A 378 4.57 -17.28 -1.81
CA THR A 378 5.29 -16.62 -2.92
C THR A 378 4.50 -15.55 -3.69
N GLY A 379 3.25 -15.26 -3.30
CA GLY A 379 2.33 -14.47 -4.13
C GLY A 379 2.25 -12.96 -3.91
N LEU A 380 2.56 -12.48 -2.69
CA LEU A 380 2.24 -11.09 -2.30
C LEU A 380 3.23 -10.06 -2.85
N VAL A 381 4.49 -10.43 -3.01
CA VAL A 381 5.57 -9.54 -3.46
C VAL A 381 5.37 -9.11 -4.92
N MET A 382 4.86 -10.02 -5.75
CA MET A 382 4.71 -9.85 -7.19
C MET A 382 3.31 -9.40 -7.63
N LEU A 383 2.51 -8.87 -6.69
CA LEU A 383 1.14 -8.40 -6.92
C LEU A 383 1.06 -7.45 -8.12
N GLY A 384 0.25 -7.80 -9.11
CA GLY A 384 -0.02 -6.93 -10.27
C GLY A 384 1.19 -6.58 -11.13
N SER A 385 2.29 -7.34 -11.07
CA SER A 385 3.49 -7.11 -11.90
C SER A 385 3.43 -7.82 -13.27
N LYS A 386 2.69 -8.95 -13.38
CA LYS A 386 2.67 -9.82 -14.57
C LYS A 386 4.09 -10.27 -14.99
N ASN A 387 4.95 -10.61 -14.03
CA ASN A 387 6.22 -11.23 -14.37
C ASN A 387 5.97 -12.67 -14.87
N ALA A 388 6.24 -12.91 -16.16
CA ALA A 388 6.04 -14.21 -16.80
C ALA A 388 6.84 -15.33 -16.12
N GLN A 389 8.08 -15.04 -15.70
CA GLN A 389 8.94 -16.01 -15.02
C GLN A 389 8.31 -16.48 -13.71
N ALA A 390 7.79 -15.55 -12.91
CA ALA A 390 7.16 -15.89 -11.63
C ALA A 390 5.90 -16.74 -11.83
N ILE A 391 5.15 -16.51 -12.91
CA ILE A 391 3.96 -17.28 -13.25
C ILE A 391 4.34 -18.70 -13.68
N GLU A 392 5.32 -18.84 -14.59
CA GLU A 392 5.79 -20.14 -15.08
C GLU A 392 6.39 -20.98 -13.94
N ASP A 393 7.22 -20.37 -13.09
CA ASP A 393 7.79 -21.00 -11.91
C ASP A 393 6.70 -21.52 -10.95
N MET A 394 5.68 -20.69 -10.66
CA MET A 394 4.61 -21.05 -9.74
C MET A 394 3.67 -22.11 -10.31
N VAL A 395 3.31 -22.03 -11.58
CA VAL A 395 2.44 -23.02 -12.24
C VAL A 395 3.16 -24.35 -12.40
N GLY A 396 4.42 -24.33 -12.84
CA GLY A 396 5.24 -25.53 -12.96
C GLY A 396 5.38 -26.26 -11.63
N TYR A 397 5.74 -25.53 -10.57
CA TYR A 397 5.87 -26.14 -9.25
C TYR A 397 4.52 -26.62 -8.67
N ALA A 398 3.43 -25.89 -8.93
CA ALA A 398 2.10 -26.29 -8.47
C ALA A 398 1.64 -27.65 -9.05
N GLN A 399 2.05 -28.00 -10.28
CA GLN A 399 1.74 -29.30 -10.89
C GLN A 399 2.58 -30.46 -10.32
N GLU A 400 3.78 -30.16 -9.81
CA GLU A 400 4.69 -31.18 -9.26
C GLU A 400 4.39 -31.50 -7.79
N THR A 401 3.98 -30.50 -7.01
CA THR A 401 3.77 -30.66 -5.57
C THR A 401 2.57 -31.53 -5.22
N GLN A 402 2.76 -32.43 -4.25
CA GLN A 402 1.67 -33.22 -3.64
C GLN A 402 1.11 -32.56 -2.36
N HIS A 403 1.78 -31.50 -1.88
CA HIS A 403 1.41 -30.84 -0.64
C HIS A 403 0.27 -29.84 -0.85
N GLU A 404 -0.93 -30.23 -0.41
CA GLU A 404 -2.16 -29.45 -0.55
C GLU A 404 -2.06 -28.02 0.02
N LYS A 405 -1.32 -27.83 1.12
CA LYS A 405 -1.10 -26.50 1.74
C LYS A 405 -0.31 -25.57 0.81
N ILE A 406 0.73 -26.10 0.18
CA ILE A 406 1.60 -25.35 -0.73
C ILE A 406 0.83 -25.05 -2.02
N LEU A 407 0.13 -26.06 -2.56
CA LEU A 407 -0.71 -25.91 -3.74
C LEU A 407 -1.78 -24.82 -3.57
N ARG A 408 -2.43 -24.77 -2.40
CA ARG A 408 -3.39 -23.69 -2.06
C ARG A 408 -2.70 -22.32 -1.95
N GLY A 409 -1.49 -22.25 -1.39
CA GLY A 409 -0.70 -21.02 -1.31
C GLY A 409 -0.33 -20.48 -2.69
N LEU A 410 0.16 -21.36 -3.57
CA LEU A 410 0.49 -21.05 -4.97
C LEU A 410 -0.75 -20.65 -5.78
N ALA A 411 -1.87 -21.35 -5.58
CA ALA A 411 -3.14 -21.05 -6.23
C ALA A 411 -3.60 -19.61 -5.98
N VAL A 412 -3.44 -19.09 -4.76
CA VAL A 412 -3.73 -17.70 -4.44
C VAL A 412 -2.64 -16.77 -4.98
N GLY A 413 -1.37 -17.18 -4.93
CA GLY A 413 -0.26 -16.38 -5.44
C GLY A 413 -0.36 -16.09 -6.94
N ILE A 414 -0.69 -17.09 -7.75
CA ILE A 414 -0.91 -16.94 -9.20
C ILE A 414 -2.02 -15.93 -9.48
N ALA A 415 -3.12 -16.00 -8.74
CA ALA A 415 -4.25 -15.06 -8.89
C ALA A 415 -3.85 -13.61 -8.54
N LEU A 416 -3.03 -13.41 -7.50
CA LEU A 416 -2.57 -12.10 -7.07
C LEU A 416 -1.62 -11.43 -8.09
N VAL A 417 -0.75 -12.19 -8.76
CA VAL A 417 0.14 -11.63 -9.80
C VAL A 417 -0.65 -11.04 -10.98
N MET A 418 -1.81 -11.61 -11.30
CA MET A 418 -2.66 -11.19 -12.42
C MET A 418 -3.65 -10.06 -12.11
N TYR A 419 -3.49 -9.37 -10.97
CA TYR A 419 -4.38 -8.30 -10.56
C TYR A 419 -4.49 -7.18 -11.61
N GLY A 420 -5.72 -6.93 -12.09
CA GLY A 420 -6.06 -5.85 -13.02
C GLY A 420 -5.63 -6.04 -14.49
N ARG A 421 -5.23 -7.26 -14.89
CA ARG A 421 -4.72 -7.55 -16.25
C ARG A 421 -5.78 -7.98 -17.29
N MET A 422 -7.06 -8.02 -16.92
CA MET A 422 -8.20 -8.31 -17.81
C MET A 422 -7.92 -9.48 -18.79
N GLU A 423 -7.98 -9.23 -20.10
CA GLU A 423 -7.89 -10.24 -21.17
C GLU A 423 -6.52 -10.94 -21.23
N GLU A 424 -5.46 -10.32 -20.73
CA GLU A 424 -4.12 -10.94 -20.73
C GLU A 424 -4.06 -12.19 -19.83
N ALA A 425 -4.98 -12.31 -18.87
CA ALA A 425 -5.07 -13.47 -17.99
C ALA A 425 -5.88 -14.63 -18.62
N ASP A 426 -6.60 -14.42 -19.73
CA ASP A 426 -7.53 -15.43 -20.29
C ASP A 426 -6.83 -16.74 -20.66
N ALA A 427 -5.61 -16.66 -21.22
CA ALA A 427 -4.83 -17.85 -21.60
C ALA A 427 -4.48 -18.72 -20.38
N LEU A 428 -4.04 -18.08 -19.29
CA LEU A 428 -3.71 -18.76 -18.04
C LEU A 428 -4.97 -19.33 -17.36
N ILE A 429 -6.07 -18.58 -17.38
CA ILE A 429 -7.36 -19.04 -16.84
C ILE A 429 -7.83 -20.30 -17.56
N GLU A 430 -7.75 -20.33 -18.89
CA GLU A 430 -8.17 -21.50 -19.67
C GLU A 430 -7.31 -22.73 -19.41
N SER A 431 -6.00 -22.54 -19.20
CA SER A 431 -5.11 -23.62 -18.77
C SER A 431 -5.54 -24.17 -17.41
N LEU A 432 -5.65 -23.31 -16.39
CA LEU A 432 -5.98 -23.71 -15.02
C LEU A 432 -7.38 -24.34 -14.88
N CYS A 433 -8.34 -23.91 -15.70
CA CYS A 433 -9.70 -24.48 -15.66
C CYS A 433 -9.77 -25.89 -16.25
N ARG A 434 -8.84 -26.26 -17.14
CA ARG A 434 -8.79 -27.59 -17.77
C ARG A 434 -8.06 -28.61 -16.93
N ASP A 435 -7.31 -28.18 -15.91
CA ASP A 435 -6.54 -29.08 -15.06
C ASP A 435 -7.44 -30.03 -14.25
N LYS A 436 -6.92 -31.25 -14.04
CA LYS A 436 -7.61 -32.29 -13.28
C LYS A 436 -7.71 -31.94 -11.80
N ASP A 437 -6.74 -31.19 -11.28
CA ASP A 437 -6.68 -30.84 -9.86
C ASP A 437 -7.69 -29.75 -9.49
N PRO A 438 -8.57 -30.01 -8.51
CA PRO A 438 -9.58 -29.04 -8.09
C PRO A 438 -8.99 -27.73 -7.56
N ILE A 439 -7.80 -27.76 -6.95
CA ILE A 439 -7.17 -26.57 -6.38
C ILE A 439 -6.67 -25.62 -7.48
N LEU A 440 -6.17 -26.17 -8.60
CA LEU A 440 -5.79 -25.37 -9.76
C LEU A 440 -7.02 -24.77 -10.46
N ARG A 441 -8.12 -25.54 -10.59
CA ARG A 441 -9.38 -24.97 -11.09
C ARG A 441 -9.90 -23.84 -10.20
N ARG A 442 -9.79 -24.00 -8.88
CA ARG A 442 -10.09 -22.93 -7.91
C ARG A 442 -9.17 -21.71 -8.09
N SER A 443 -7.87 -21.91 -8.33
CA SER A 443 -6.93 -20.83 -8.69
C SER A 443 -7.39 -20.10 -9.95
N GLY A 444 -7.86 -20.82 -10.96
CA GLY A 444 -8.44 -20.24 -12.18
C GLY A 444 -9.60 -19.31 -11.87
N MET A 445 -10.50 -19.68 -10.94
CA MET A 445 -11.62 -18.82 -10.53
C MET A 445 -11.15 -17.54 -9.81
N TYR A 446 -10.20 -17.65 -8.88
CA TYR A 446 -9.63 -16.47 -8.23
C TYR A 446 -8.83 -15.58 -9.19
N THR A 447 -8.17 -16.17 -10.20
CA THR A 447 -7.48 -15.41 -11.25
C THR A 447 -8.48 -14.62 -12.09
N VAL A 448 -9.63 -15.20 -12.44
CA VAL A 448 -10.73 -14.47 -13.10
C VAL A 448 -11.20 -13.30 -12.22
N ALA A 449 -11.41 -13.54 -10.92
CA ALA A 449 -11.80 -12.47 -9.99
C ALA A 449 -10.79 -11.32 -9.99
N MET A 450 -9.51 -11.62 -9.79
CA MET A 450 -8.45 -10.62 -9.63
C MET A 450 -8.14 -9.88 -10.95
N ALA A 451 -8.20 -10.55 -12.09
CA ALA A 451 -8.00 -9.93 -13.39
C ALA A 451 -9.14 -8.98 -13.78
N TYR A 452 -10.39 -9.33 -13.44
CA TYR A 452 -11.60 -8.59 -13.81
C TYR A 452 -12.22 -7.76 -12.67
N CYS A 453 -11.47 -7.50 -11.59
CA CYS A 453 -11.89 -6.69 -10.45
C CYS A 453 -12.57 -5.38 -10.87
N GLY A 454 -13.87 -5.25 -10.56
CA GLY A 454 -14.66 -4.04 -10.82
C GLY A 454 -14.88 -3.68 -12.29
N SER A 455 -14.62 -4.60 -13.24
CA SER A 455 -14.86 -4.37 -14.67
C SER A 455 -16.31 -4.60 -15.09
N GLY A 456 -17.05 -5.48 -14.40
CA GLY A 456 -18.40 -5.88 -14.79
C GLY A 456 -18.48 -6.66 -16.12
N ASN A 457 -17.41 -7.33 -16.56
CA ASN A 457 -17.38 -8.02 -17.85
C ASN A 457 -18.34 -9.23 -17.88
N ASN A 458 -19.29 -9.21 -18.84
CA ASN A 458 -20.26 -10.28 -19.06
C ASN A 458 -19.61 -11.64 -19.40
N LYS A 459 -18.47 -11.65 -20.11
CA LYS A 459 -17.75 -12.89 -20.46
C LYS A 459 -17.26 -13.61 -19.20
N ALA A 460 -16.64 -12.88 -18.29
CA ALA A 460 -16.13 -13.40 -17.02
C ALA A 460 -17.28 -13.90 -16.11
N ILE A 461 -18.37 -13.14 -16.02
CA ILE A 461 -19.57 -13.51 -15.24
C ILE A 461 -20.18 -14.81 -15.77
N ARG A 462 -20.37 -14.92 -17.09
CA ARG A 462 -20.93 -16.14 -17.71
C ARG A 462 -20.06 -17.37 -17.45
N ARG A 463 -18.73 -17.21 -17.55
CA ARG A 463 -17.77 -18.29 -17.28
C ARG A 463 -17.85 -18.74 -15.81
N LEU A 464 -17.85 -17.81 -14.85
CA LEU A 464 -17.97 -18.14 -13.42
C LEU A 464 -19.29 -18.82 -13.08
N LEU A 465 -20.41 -18.33 -13.61
CA LEU A 465 -21.73 -18.94 -13.38
C LEU A 465 -21.82 -20.36 -13.95
N HIS A 466 -21.22 -20.60 -15.12
CA HIS A 466 -21.16 -21.93 -15.69
C HIS A 466 -20.37 -22.88 -14.77
N VAL A 467 -19.19 -22.49 -14.30
CA VAL A 467 -18.36 -23.33 -13.41
C VAL A 467 -19.04 -23.57 -12.05
N ALA A 468 -19.76 -22.59 -11.51
CA ALA A 468 -20.48 -22.72 -10.25
C ALA A 468 -21.56 -23.83 -10.26
N VAL A 469 -22.12 -24.14 -11.43
CA VAL A 469 -23.15 -25.18 -11.61
C VAL A 469 -22.57 -26.49 -12.13
N SER A 470 -21.51 -26.42 -12.95
CA SER A 470 -20.97 -27.59 -13.65
C SER A 470 -19.85 -28.34 -12.92
N ASP A 471 -19.09 -27.69 -12.03
CA ASP A 471 -18.00 -28.38 -11.30
C ASP A 471 -18.56 -29.29 -10.20
N VAL A 472 -17.89 -30.42 -9.98
CA VAL A 472 -18.26 -31.40 -8.95
C VAL A 472 -17.72 -30.99 -7.58
N ASN A 473 -16.63 -30.20 -7.53
CA ASN A 473 -15.98 -29.84 -6.28
C ASN A 473 -16.58 -28.57 -5.66
N ASP A 474 -17.03 -28.66 -4.41
CA ASP A 474 -17.62 -27.56 -3.67
C ASP A 474 -16.67 -26.38 -3.40
N ASP A 475 -15.35 -26.62 -3.28
CA ASP A 475 -14.37 -25.53 -3.12
C ASP A 475 -14.31 -24.64 -4.36
N VAL A 476 -14.40 -25.24 -5.56
CA VAL A 476 -14.39 -24.52 -6.83
C VAL A 476 -15.70 -23.77 -7.00
N ARG A 477 -16.84 -24.41 -6.69
CA ARG A 477 -18.17 -23.79 -6.75
C ARG A 477 -18.26 -22.57 -5.82
N ARG A 478 -17.77 -22.70 -4.58
CA ARG A 478 -17.70 -21.59 -3.61
C ARG A 478 -16.84 -20.45 -4.13
N ALA A 479 -15.62 -20.75 -4.61
CA ALA A 479 -14.73 -19.74 -5.15
C ALA A 479 -15.32 -19.02 -6.37
N ALA A 480 -16.07 -19.73 -7.24
CA ALA A 480 -16.73 -19.12 -8.39
C ALA A 480 -17.82 -18.10 -7.98
N VAL A 481 -18.61 -18.43 -6.95
CA VAL A 481 -19.64 -17.53 -6.42
C VAL A 481 -19.02 -16.35 -5.66
N GLU A 482 -17.98 -16.58 -4.85
CA GLU A 482 -17.21 -15.52 -4.18
C GLU A 482 -16.61 -14.54 -5.21
N SER A 483 -16.10 -15.05 -6.32
CA SER A 483 -15.49 -14.29 -7.41
C SER A 483 -16.43 -13.29 -8.08
N LEU A 484 -17.74 -13.56 -8.11
CA LEU A 484 -18.74 -12.62 -8.63
C LEU A 484 -18.76 -11.31 -7.82
N GLY A 485 -18.53 -11.38 -6.50
CA GLY A 485 -18.44 -10.20 -5.65
C GLY A 485 -17.31 -9.25 -6.07
N PHE A 486 -16.14 -9.81 -6.40
CA PHE A 486 -14.97 -9.02 -6.86
C PHE A 486 -15.17 -8.38 -8.23
N ILE A 487 -15.94 -9.00 -9.14
CA ILE A 487 -16.20 -8.41 -10.46
C ILE A 487 -17.26 -7.30 -10.36
N LEU A 488 -18.24 -7.47 -9.48
CA LEU A 488 -19.46 -6.64 -9.44
C LEU A 488 -19.46 -5.55 -8.36
N PHE A 489 -18.41 -5.40 -7.54
CA PHE A 489 -18.44 -4.44 -6.42
C PHE A 489 -18.71 -2.98 -6.83
N ARG A 490 -18.41 -2.58 -8.08
CA ARG A 490 -18.70 -1.22 -8.59
C ARG A 490 -20.17 -1.01 -8.95
N CYS A 491 -20.88 -2.06 -9.34
CA CYS A 491 -22.29 -1.99 -9.70
C CYS A 491 -23.12 -2.63 -8.57
N ARG A 492 -23.48 -1.83 -7.55
CA ARG A 492 -24.37 -2.28 -6.45
C ARG A 492 -25.78 -2.71 -6.91
N CYS A 493 -26.12 -2.50 -8.18
CA CYS A 493 -27.40 -2.86 -8.78
C CYS A 493 -27.41 -4.30 -9.29
N SER A 494 -27.47 -5.27 -8.38
CA SER A 494 -28.07 -6.56 -8.74
C SER A 494 -28.63 -7.27 -7.52
N ALA A 495 -29.93 -7.06 -7.28
CA ALA A 495 -30.73 -7.95 -6.46
C ALA A 495 -30.61 -9.43 -6.89
N VAL A 496 -30.17 -9.69 -8.13
CA VAL A 496 -29.92 -11.03 -8.66
C VAL A 496 -28.72 -11.68 -7.98
N VAL A 497 -27.63 -10.95 -7.68
CA VAL A 497 -26.44 -11.53 -7.01
C VAL A 497 -26.79 -11.95 -5.58
N LEU A 498 -27.49 -11.11 -4.83
CA LEU A 498 -27.94 -11.44 -3.47
C LEU A 498 -28.94 -12.61 -3.45
N ASN A 499 -29.84 -12.68 -4.44
CA ASN A 499 -30.77 -13.79 -4.57
C ASN A 499 -30.09 -15.10 -5.04
N LEU A 500 -29.06 -15.03 -5.90
CA LEU A 500 -28.30 -16.21 -6.34
C LEU A 500 -27.45 -16.78 -5.20
N VAL A 501 -26.77 -15.90 -4.45
CA VAL A 501 -26.00 -16.27 -3.26
C VAL A 501 -26.93 -16.86 -2.20
N ALA A 502 -28.09 -16.24 -1.95
CA ALA A 502 -29.08 -16.76 -1.01
C ALA A 502 -29.67 -18.11 -1.42
N ALA A 503 -29.87 -18.35 -2.73
CA ALA A 503 -30.36 -19.62 -3.24
C ALA A 503 -29.32 -20.76 -3.13
N PHE A 504 -28.03 -20.46 -3.27
CA PHE A 504 -26.96 -21.46 -3.20
C PHE A 504 -26.59 -21.87 -1.77
N PHE A 505 -26.73 -20.98 -0.77
CA PHE A 505 -26.48 -21.29 0.64
C PHE A 505 -27.69 -21.89 1.38
N ALA A 506 -28.86 -21.93 0.74
CA ALA A 506 -30.10 -22.46 1.32
C ALA A 506 -30.31 -23.97 1.07
N ASN A 507 -29.57 -24.55 0.11
CA ASN A 507 -29.46 -26.00 -0.10
C ASN A 507 -28.12 -26.48 0.45
#